data_AF-A0A0A2JX70-F1
#
_entry.id   AF-A0A0A2JX70-F1
#
_cell.length_a   1.000
_cell.length_b   1.000
_cell.length_c   1.000
_cell.angle_alpha   90.00
_cell.angle_beta   90.00
_cell.angle_gamma   90.00
#
_symmetry.space_group_name_H-M   'P 1'
#
loop_
_entity.id
_entity.type
_entity.pdbx_description
1 polymer ?
#
loop_
_entity_poly.entity_id
_entity_poly.type
_entity_poly.pdbx_seq_one_letter_code
_entity_poly.pdbx_strand_id
1 'polypeptide(L)'
;MIGYLGTAMTLGFMSGPLLGGLVYEIGGFYAVFGMAFGIVALDFFLRLAVVEKRIAERWLCLTDGERPSQENGYIPEQPPYGALETITNSGQTATEISKSTCALGKLLKQPRILISLWAVIVGALVVSAFDATLPVFVENKFHWNVLGEGLIFLPGAAAAIFQPFFGSLSDRFGTRVITFASFAILAPSLVCLRFVEENSPSHIGLLCVILGLIGICIDLSEPALIVEMQRVLDDMEAGDPGVFGSKGAVAQAFSLENMAHFGGLALGPMVGGFVEFRYDWKIMTLGLGVLSAVTAMPMLWLSGPMAEVSWSESADEEMEREPLLTE
;
A
#
# COMPACT_ATOMS: atom_id res chain seq x y z
N MET A 1 -6.18 6.77 15.73
CA MET A 1 -7.24 6.94 14.71
C MET A 1 -6.91 6.18 13.43
N ILE A 2 -5.65 6.19 12.96
CA ILE A 2 -5.23 5.59 11.68
C ILE A 2 -5.32 4.06 11.66
N GLY A 3 -4.99 3.37 12.77
CA GLY A 3 -5.16 1.92 12.84
C GLY A 3 -6.60 1.44 12.65
N TYR A 4 -7.59 2.22 13.11
CA TYR A 4 -9.02 1.91 12.90
C TYR A 4 -9.41 2.02 11.41
N LEU A 5 -8.80 2.95 10.68
CA LEU A 5 -9.04 3.14 9.26
C LEU A 5 -8.51 1.93 8.46
N GLY A 6 -7.27 1.50 8.72
CA GLY A 6 -6.70 0.29 8.11
C GLY A 6 -7.53 -0.97 8.41
N THR A 7 -8.00 -1.14 9.66
CA THR A 7 -8.88 -2.27 9.98
C THR A 7 -10.23 -2.22 9.25
N ALA A 8 -10.79 -1.03 9.01
CA ALA A 8 -12.04 -0.87 8.28
C ALA A 8 -11.87 -1.22 6.79
N MET A 9 -10.74 -0.85 6.18
CA MET A 9 -10.42 -1.22 4.80
C MET A 9 -10.26 -2.73 4.65
N THR A 10 -9.48 -3.37 5.53
CA THR A 10 -9.29 -4.82 5.52
C THR A 10 -10.62 -5.56 5.71
N LEU A 11 -11.48 -5.08 6.62
CA LEU A 11 -12.83 -5.60 6.78
C LEU A 11 -13.67 -5.43 5.52
N GLY A 12 -13.54 -4.31 4.82
CA GLY A 12 -14.19 -4.08 3.52
C GLY A 12 -13.75 -5.09 2.46
N PHE A 13 -12.44 -5.28 2.29
CA PHE A 13 -11.89 -6.25 1.34
C PHE A 13 -12.26 -7.70 1.68
N MET A 14 -12.29 -8.08 2.96
CA MET A 14 -12.69 -9.42 3.38
C MET A 14 -14.20 -9.64 3.26
N SER A 15 -15.01 -8.64 3.62
CA SER A 15 -16.47 -8.77 3.61
C SER A 15 -17.09 -8.56 2.23
N GLY A 16 -16.42 -7.84 1.33
CA GLY A 16 -16.90 -7.53 -0.01
C GLY A 16 -17.24 -8.77 -0.85
N PRO A 17 -16.28 -9.69 -1.11
CA PRO A 17 -16.55 -10.91 -1.86
C PRO A 17 -17.59 -11.81 -1.17
N LEU A 18 -17.58 -11.87 0.16
CA LEU A 18 -18.51 -12.67 0.95
C LEU A 18 -19.96 -12.16 0.83
N LEU A 19 -20.17 -10.86 1.03
CA LEU A 19 -21.48 -10.21 0.91
C LEU A 19 -21.96 -10.18 -0.54
N GLY A 20 -21.05 -9.87 -1.47
CA GLY A 20 -21.34 -9.86 -2.91
C GLY A 20 -21.80 -11.22 -3.42
N GLY A 21 -21.07 -12.28 -3.09
CA GLY A 21 -21.40 -13.65 -3.47
C GLY A 21 -22.73 -14.13 -2.86
N LEU A 22 -22.95 -13.87 -1.57
CA LEU A 22 -24.19 -14.24 -0.88
C LEU A 22 -25.42 -13.52 -1.46
N VAL A 23 -25.32 -12.21 -1.68
CA VAL A 23 -26.42 -11.43 -2.25
C VAL A 23 -26.69 -11.82 -3.70
N TYR A 24 -25.64 -12.17 -4.46
CA TYR A 24 -25.78 -12.68 -5.81
C TYR A 24 -26.54 -14.02 -5.84
N GLU A 25 -26.22 -14.94 -4.94
CA GLU A 25 -26.87 -16.26 -4.88
C GLU A 25 -28.37 -16.16 -4.57
N ILE A 26 -28.76 -15.21 -3.71
CA ILE A 26 -30.15 -15.03 -3.29
C ILE A 26 -30.97 -14.17 -4.27
N GLY A 27 -30.40 -13.06 -4.72
CA GLY A 27 -31.12 -12.00 -5.44
C GLY A 27 -30.66 -11.76 -6.87
N GLY A 28 -29.66 -12.50 -7.35
CA GLY A 28 -29.07 -12.34 -8.66
C GLY A 28 -28.31 -11.01 -8.83
N PHE A 29 -27.92 -10.75 -10.07
CA PHE A 29 -27.08 -9.61 -10.44
C PHE A 29 -27.60 -8.26 -9.91
N TYR A 30 -28.89 -7.94 -10.14
CA TYR A 30 -29.46 -6.65 -9.75
C TYR A 30 -29.46 -6.41 -8.23
N ALA A 31 -29.57 -7.46 -7.41
CA ALA A 31 -29.52 -7.32 -5.96
C ALA A 31 -28.14 -6.88 -5.46
N VAL A 32 -27.06 -7.37 -6.08
CA VAL A 32 -25.69 -6.96 -5.75
C VAL A 32 -25.48 -5.48 -6.05
N PHE A 33 -25.95 -4.99 -7.20
CA PHE A 33 -25.91 -3.57 -7.52
C PHE A 33 -26.75 -2.74 -6.55
N GLY A 34 -27.93 -3.22 -6.18
CA GLY A 34 -28.77 -2.56 -5.18
C GLY A 34 -28.07 -2.40 -3.83
N MET A 35 -27.38 -3.44 -3.36
CA MET A 35 -26.55 -3.38 -2.15
C MET A 35 -25.41 -2.36 -2.30
N ALA A 36 -24.66 -2.40 -3.39
CA ALA A 36 -23.55 -1.48 -3.64
C ALA A 36 -24.02 -0.02 -3.66
N PHE A 37 -25.11 0.28 -4.37
CA PHE A 37 -25.71 1.63 -4.38
C PHE A 37 -26.21 2.05 -3.00
N GLY A 38 -26.77 1.11 -2.21
CA GLY A 38 -27.18 1.37 -0.84
C GLY A 38 -26.01 1.78 0.06
N ILE A 39 -24.88 1.07 -0.03
CA ILE A 39 -23.65 1.39 0.74
C ILE A 39 -23.10 2.75 0.30
N VAL A 40 -23.02 3.02 -1.01
CA VAL A 40 -22.54 4.30 -1.53
C VAL A 40 -23.45 5.46 -1.11
N ALA A 41 -24.77 5.27 -1.15
CA ALA A 41 -25.72 6.27 -0.69
C ALA A 41 -25.56 6.53 0.82
N LEU A 42 -25.39 5.47 1.62
CA LEU A 42 -25.13 5.59 3.05
C LEU A 42 -23.83 6.37 3.33
N ASP A 43 -22.73 6.05 2.64
CA ASP A 43 -21.46 6.80 2.75
C ASP A 43 -21.66 8.27 2.37
N PHE A 44 -22.39 8.55 1.30
CA PHE A 44 -22.73 9.92 0.90
C PHE A 44 -23.49 10.68 1.99
N PHE A 45 -24.51 10.06 2.60
CA PHE A 45 -25.25 10.70 3.69
C PHE A 45 -24.43 10.85 4.96
N LEU A 46 -23.58 9.88 5.29
CA LEU A 46 -22.65 9.99 6.41
C LEU A 46 -21.68 11.16 6.20
N ARG A 47 -21.12 11.33 5.00
CA ARG A 47 -20.25 12.47 4.65
C ARG A 47 -20.98 13.81 4.73
N LEU A 48 -22.27 13.86 4.37
CA LEU A 48 -23.09 15.06 4.56
C LEU A 48 -23.39 15.35 6.03
N ALA A 49 -23.54 14.31 6.86
CA ALA A 49 -23.79 14.45 8.30
C ALA A 49 -22.52 14.82 9.09
N VAL A 50 -21.33 14.51 8.57
CA VAL A 50 -20.06 14.98 9.13
C VAL A 50 -19.94 16.49 8.88
N VAL A 51 -20.26 17.26 9.92
CA VAL A 51 -19.95 18.69 9.94
C VAL A 51 -18.43 18.85 9.92
N GLU A 52 -17.91 19.46 8.85
CA GLU A 52 -16.48 19.77 8.74
C GLU A 52 -16.03 20.61 9.95
N LYS A 53 -14.94 20.18 10.61
CA LYS A 53 -14.28 20.98 11.67
C LYS A 53 -13.95 22.40 11.23
N ARG A 54 -13.67 22.62 9.93
CA ARG A 54 -13.44 23.96 9.36
C ARG A 54 -14.66 24.88 9.43
N ILE A 55 -15.87 24.32 9.37
CA ILE A 55 -17.11 25.09 9.58
C ILE A 55 -17.25 25.37 11.08
N ALA A 56 -17.02 24.37 11.94
CA ALA A 56 -17.09 24.52 13.39
C ALA A 56 -16.10 25.57 13.96
N GLU A 57 -14.85 25.59 13.48
CA GLU A 57 -13.86 26.62 13.84
C GLU A 57 -14.26 28.01 13.34
N ARG A 58 -14.86 28.11 12.14
CA ARG A 58 -15.38 29.39 11.62
C ARG A 58 -16.56 29.91 12.46
N TRP A 59 -17.38 29.05 13.06
CA TRP A 59 -18.42 29.46 14.02
C TRP A 59 -17.85 29.83 15.40
N LEU A 60 -16.80 29.15 15.87
CA LEU A 60 -16.10 29.49 17.12
C LEU A 60 -15.37 30.85 17.01
N CYS A 61 -14.63 31.10 15.91
CA CYS A 61 -13.97 32.39 15.66
C CYS A 61 -14.91 33.55 15.33
N LEU A 62 -16.20 33.28 15.04
CA LEU A 62 -17.22 34.34 14.92
C LEU A 62 -17.87 34.68 16.26
N THR A 63 -17.70 33.83 17.27
CA THR A 63 -18.25 34.02 18.61
C THR A 63 -17.28 34.78 19.53
N ASP A 64 -15.98 34.58 19.36
CA ASP A 64 -14.92 35.44 19.92
C ASP A 64 -14.46 36.43 18.85
N GLY A 65 -14.77 37.72 19.04
CA GLY A 65 -14.58 38.79 18.06
C GLY A 65 -13.12 39.17 17.72
N GLU A 66 -12.26 38.22 17.43
CA GLU A 66 -10.88 38.45 16.98
C GLU A 66 -10.73 38.18 15.48
N ARG A 67 -10.36 39.25 14.75
CA ARG A 67 -10.01 39.17 13.33
C ARG A 67 -8.69 38.41 13.18
N PRO A 68 -8.53 37.48 12.21
CA PRO A 68 -7.27 36.78 12.04
C PRO A 68 -6.22 37.71 11.40
N SER A 69 -5.17 38.01 12.14
CA SER A 69 -3.89 38.44 11.59
C SER A 69 -3.26 37.28 10.81
N GLN A 70 -2.91 37.55 9.55
CA GLN A 70 -2.04 36.70 8.75
C GLN A 70 -0.64 36.63 9.40
N GLU A 71 -0.39 35.63 10.23
CA GLU A 71 0.95 35.07 10.47
C GLU A 71 0.83 33.89 11.44
N ASN A 72 1.22 32.71 10.94
CA ASN A 72 1.74 31.54 11.66
C ASN A 72 1.28 30.27 10.93
N GLY A 73 2.17 29.79 10.06
CA GLY A 73 2.09 28.45 9.49
C GLY A 73 2.22 27.42 10.62
N TYR A 74 1.07 26.94 11.08
CA TYR A 74 1.00 25.74 11.90
C TYR A 74 0.90 24.54 10.97
N ILE A 75 1.99 23.76 10.90
CA ILE A 75 2.03 22.43 10.30
C ILE A 75 1.36 21.49 11.32
N PRO A 76 0.19 20.89 11.04
CA PRO A 76 -0.33 19.86 11.94
C PRO A 76 0.56 18.63 11.83
N GLU A 77 0.88 18.09 13.00
CA GLU A 77 1.62 16.86 13.24
C GLU A 77 1.28 15.73 12.25
N GLN A 78 2.34 15.04 11.83
CA GLN A 78 2.32 13.86 10.97
C GLN A 78 1.29 12.83 11.45
N PRO A 79 0.48 12.25 10.56
CA PRO A 79 -0.21 11.01 10.86
C PRO A 79 0.81 9.86 10.92
N PRO A 80 0.79 8.99 11.95
CA PRO A 80 1.57 7.75 11.92
C PRO A 80 1.08 6.85 10.78
N TYR A 81 2.00 6.56 9.86
CA TYR A 81 1.83 5.76 8.65
C TYR A 81 1.10 4.41 8.90
N GLY A 82 0.16 4.07 8.02
CA GLY A 82 -0.54 2.78 8.04
C GLY A 82 -1.99 2.86 7.57
N ALA A 83 -2.23 3.41 6.37
CA ALA A 83 -3.53 3.34 5.70
C ALA A 83 -3.31 3.52 4.19
N LEU A 84 -3.37 2.41 3.46
CA LEU A 84 -3.46 2.38 2.02
C LEU A 84 -4.87 2.82 1.62
N GLU A 85 -5.08 4.10 1.30
CA GLU A 85 -6.29 4.50 0.59
C GLU A 85 -5.98 5.37 -0.61
N THR A 86 -6.39 4.84 -1.75
CA THR A 86 -6.72 5.62 -2.93
C THR A 86 -8.20 5.95 -2.86
N ILE A 87 -8.52 7.24 -2.96
CA ILE A 87 -9.37 7.86 -3.98
C ILE A 87 -9.54 9.34 -3.60
N THR A 88 -9.10 10.19 -4.53
CA THR A 88 -9.50 11.57 -4.85
C THR A 88 -10.67 12.19 -4.08
N ASN A 89 -10.45 13.36 -3.46
CA ASN A 89 -10.92 14.66 -3.97
C ASN A 89 -10.67 15.79 -2.95
N SER A 90 -10.03 16.87 -3.40
CA SER A 90 -10.57 18.24 -3.29
C SER A 90 -9.66 19.20 -4.04
N GLY A 91 -10.25 19.93 -4.98
CA GLY A 91 -9.57 20.86 -5.86
C GLY A 91 -9.29 22.23 -5.25
N GLN A 92 -8.74 23.08 -6.13
CA GLN A 92 -8.28 24.47 -5.99
C GLN A 92 -6.82 24.58 -5.53
N THR A 93 -5.91 25.26 -6.24
CA THR A 93 -6.02 26.18 -7.39
C THR A 93 -4.65 26.25 -8.06
N ALA A 94 -4.63 26.42 -9.37
CA ALA A 94 -3.44 26.63 -10.17
C ALA A 94 -2.65 27.86 -9.70
N THR A 95 -1.40 27.65 -9.26
CA THR A 95 -0.18 28.40 -9.64
C THR A 95 0.97 28.00 -8.70
N GLU A 96 1.81 27.04 -9.13
CA GLU A 96 3.26 26.96 -8.77
C GLU A 96 3.91 25.73 -9.46
N ILE A 97 3.86 25.67 -10.80
CA ILE A 97 4.43 24.54 -11.56
C ILE A 97 5.98 24.60 -11.64
N SER A 98 6.63 25.68 -11.21
CA SER A 98 8.04 25.91 -11.57
C SER A 98 9.10 25.20 -10.71
N LYS A 99 8.80 24.73 -9.49
CA LYS A 99 9.78 24.04 -8.63
C LYS A 99 9.44 22.57 -8.36
N SER A 100 8.17 22.19 -8.47
CA SER A 100 7.68 20.83 -8.26
C SER A 100 8.23 19.83 -9.29
N THR A 101 8.38 20.24 -10.55
CA THR A 101 8.88 19.37 -11.63
C THR A 101 10.37 19.04 -11.48
N CYS A 102 11.14 19.90 -10.80
CA CYS A 102 12.57 19.66 -10.55
C CYS A 102 12.78 18.54 -9.52
N ALA A 103 11.98 18.51 -8.46
CA ALA A 103 12.06 17.47 -7.43
C ALA A 103 11.65 16.09 -8.00
N LEU A 104 10.56 15.99 -8.77
CA LEU A 104 10.14 14.74 -9.41
C LEU A 104 11.23 14.18 -10.35
N GLY A 105 11.85 15.06 -11.15
CA GLY A 105 12.95 14.66 -12.03
C GLY A 105 14.19 14.17 -11.28
N LYS A 106 14.46 14.70 -10.08
CA LYS A 106 15.54 14.20 -9.20
C LYS A 106 15.18 12.84 -8.60
N LEU A 107 13.94 12.66 -8.14
CA LEU A 107 13.48 11.38 -7.59
C LEU A 107 13.57 10.25 -8.64
N LEU A 108 13.13 10.50 -9.87
CA LEU A 108 13.21 9.53 -10.96
C LEU A 108 14.64 9.22 -11.43
N LYS A 109 15.62 10.07 -11.12
CA LYS A 109 17.03 9.78 -11.38
C LYS A 109 17.67 8.92 -10.29
N GLN A 110 17.05 8.82 -9.12
CA GLN A 110 17.59 8.07 -8.01
C GLN A 110 17.32 6.57 -8.21
N PRO A 111 18.36 5.73 -8.33
CA PRO A 111 18.19 4.32 -8.71
C PRO A 111 17.40 3.52 -7.67
N ARG A 112 17.55 3.85 -6.38
CA ARG A 112 16.78 3.19 -5.30
C ARG A 112 15.28 3.44 -5.44
N ILE A 113 14.87 4.65 -5.83
CA ILE A 113 13.46 4.97 -6.06
C ILE A 113 12.93 4.16 -7.24
N LEU A 114 13.66 4.07 -8.35
CA LEU A 114 13.24 3.27 -9.51
C LEU A 114 13.07 1.79 -9.15
N ILE A 115 13.96 1.24 -8.33
CA ILE A 115 13.88 -0.14 -7.84
C ILE A 115 12.61 -0.34 -7.00
N SER A 116 12.32 0.58 -6.07
CA SER A 116 11.12 0.50 -5.25
C SER A 116 9.85 0.62 -6.08
N LEU A 117 9.78 1.56 -7.02
CA LEU A 117 8.63 1.73 -7.90
C LEU A 117 8.38 0.50 -8.78
N TRP A 118 9.45 -0.12 -9.29
CA TRP A 118 9.33 -1.37 -10.03
C TRP A 118 8.75 -2.49 -9.17
N ALA A 119 9.22 -2.64 -7.93
CA ALA A 119 8.66 -3.63 -7.00
C ALA A 119 7.17 -3.37 -6.71
N VAL A 120 6.78 -2.11 -6.49
CA VAL A 120 5.36 -1.74 -6.29
C VAL A 120 4.52 -2.12 -7.51
N ILE A 121 5.00 -1.81 -8.73
CA ILE A 121 4.31 -2.20 -9.98
C ILE A 121 4.13 -3.72 -10.04
N VAL A 122 5.18 -4.50 -9.76
CA VAL A 122 5.12 -5.97 -9.85
C VAL A 122 4.20 -6.55 -8.78
N GLY A 123 4.26 -6.06 -7.54
CA GLY A 123 3.36 -6.50 -6.47
C GLY A 123 1.90 -6.26 -6.82
N ALA A 124 1.55 -5.02 -7.21
CA ALA A 124 0.19 -4.67 -7.62
C ALA A 124 -0.28 -5.43 -8.88
N LEU A 125 0.63 -5.66 -9.83
CA LEU A 125 0.36 -6.47 -11.02
C LEU A 125 -0.03 -7.91 -10.65
N VAL A 126 0.72 -8.53 -9.72
CA VAL A 126 0.41 -9.89 -9.24
C VAL A 126 -0.96 -9.94 -8.57
N VAL A 127 -1.28 -9.00 -7.68
CA VAL A 127 -2.61 -8.92 -7.03
C VAL A 127 -3.71 -8.83 -8.07
N SER A 128 -3.63 -7.85 -8.98
CA SER A 128 -4.71 -7.62 -9.93
C SER A 128 -4.81 -8.71 -11.02
N ALA A 129 -3.70 -9.35 -11.37
CA ALA A 129 -3.72 -10.55 -12.20
C ALA A 129 -4.53 -11.68 -11.55
N PHE A 130 -4.39 -11.87 -10.23
CA PHE A 130 -5.17 -12.85 -9.48
C PHE A 130 -6.64 -12.45 -9.33
N ASP A 131 -6.95 -11.18 -9.08
CA ASP A 131 -8.33 -10.68 -9.05
C ASP A 131 -9.09 -11.02 -10.34
N ALA A 132 -8.41 -10.91 -11.48
CA ALA A 132 -9.00 -11.22 -12.79
C ALA A 132 -9.11 -12.72 -13.10
N THR A 133 -8.26 -13.56 -12.52
CA THR A 133 -8.10 -14.97 -12.97
C THR A 133 -8.50 -16.01 -11.95
N LEU A 134 -8.42 -15.73 -10.65
CA LEU A 134 -8.77 -16.68 -9.60
C LEU A 134 -10.23 -17.14 -9.66
N PRO A 135 -11.24 -16.25 -9.81
CA PRO A 135 -12.64 -16.68 -9.86
C PRO A 135 -12.88 -17.63 -11.03
N VAL A 136 -12.40 -17.24 -12.21
CA VAL A 136 -12.50 -18.04 -13.44
C VAL A 136 -11.77 -19.38 -13.30
N PHE A 137 -10.61 -19.39 -12.65
CA PHE A 137 -9.87 -20.63 -12.39
C PHE A 137 -10.65 -21.57 -11.49
N VAL A 138 -11.21 -21.11 -10.37
CA VAL A 138 -11.92 -21.99 -9.43
C VAL A 138 -13.29 -22.43 -9.95
N GLU A 139 -13.99 -21.58 -10.71
CA GLU A 139 -15.21 -21.92 -11.43
C GLU A 139 -14.94 -23.06 -12.44
N ASN A 140 -13.97 -22.87 -13.33
CA ASN A 140 -13.66 -23.85 -14.37
C ASN A 140 -13.06 -25.14 -13.82
N LYS A 141 -12.22 -25.05 -12.77
CA LYS A 141 -11.44 -26.18 -12.28
C LYS A 141 -12.17 -26.99 -11.21
N PHE A 142 -12.82 -26.32 -10.26
CA PHE A 142 -13.46 -26.95 -9.12
C PHE A 142 -14.99 -26.94 -9.22
N HIS A 143 -15.57 -26.28 -10.23
CA HIS A 143 -17.02 -26.11 -10.39
C HIS A 143 -17.66 -25.46 -9.16
N TRP A 144 -16.95 -24.47 -8.59
CA TRP A 144 -17.46 -23.70 -7.47
C TRP A 144 -18.63 -22.80 -7.92
N ASN A 145 -19.51 -22.49 -6.97
CA ASN A 145 -20.53 -21.48 -7.17
C ASN A 145 -19.94 -20.08 -6.92
N VAL A 146 -20.71 -19.04 -7.25
CA VAL A 146 -20.31 -17.63 -7.10
C VAL A 146 -19.89 -17.28 -5.66
N LEU A 147 -20.50 -17.91 -4.65
CA LEU A 147 -20.08 -17.73 -3.27
C LEU A 147 -18.68 -18.31 -3.02
N GLY A 148 -18.41 -19.53 -3.49
CA GLY A 148 -17.07 -20.14 -3.42
C GLY A 148 -16.01 -19.33 -4.16
N GLU A 149 -16.34 -18.83 -5.36
CA GLU A 149 -15.48 -17.92 -6.13
C GLU A 149 -15.13 -16.65 -5.35
N GLY A 150 -16.07 -16.05 -4.61
CA GLY A 150 -15.79 -14.91 -3.75
C GLY A 150 -14.91 -15.26 -2.54
N LEU A 151 -15.14 -16.43 -1.93
CA LEU A 151 -14.40 -16.86 -0.73
C LEU A 151 -12.91 -17.15 -1.00
N ILE A 152 -12.51 -17.40 -2.24
CA ILE A 152 -11.11 -17.73 -2.57
C ILE A 152 -10.13 -16.57 -2.32
N PHE A 153 -10.63 -15.34 -2.19
CA PHE A 153 -9.81 -14.17 -1.89
C PHE A 153 -9.46 -14.06 -0.40
N LEU A 154 -10.23 -14.71 0.50
CA LEU A 154 -10.03 -14.62 1.94
C LEU A 154 -8.64 -15.10 2.40
N PRO A 155 -8.09 -16.24 1.92
CA PRO A 155 -6.76 -16.67 2.33
C PRO A 155 -5.69 -15.62 2.05
N GLY A 156 -5.72 -14.97 0.87
CA GLY A 156 -4.80 -13.90 0.53
C GLY A 156 -5.02 -12.65 1.38
N ALA A 157 -6.27 -12.21 1.52
CA ALA A 157 -6.64 -11.04 2.31
C ALA A 157 -6.40 -11.21 3.83
N ALA A 158 -6.34 -12.44 4.35
CA ALA A 158 -6.08 -12.69 5.76
C ALA A 158 -4.70 -12.17 6.21
N ALA A 159 -3.75 -12.05 5.28
CA ALA A 159 -2.45 -11.45 5.54
C ALA A 159 -2.56 -9.99 6.04
N ALA A 160 -3.57 -9.26 5.58
CA ALA A 160 -3.75 -7.85 5.91
C ALA A 160 -4.02 -7.63 7.42
N ILE A 161 -4.52 -8.64 8.12
CA ILE A 161 -4.70 -8.62 9.59
C ILE A 161 -3.36 -8.42 10.30
N PHE A 162 -2.26 -8.86 9.70
CA PHE A 162 -0.90 -8.81 10.25
C PHE A 162 -0.09 -7.59 9.78
N GLN A 163 -0.68 -6.66 9.02
CA GLN A 163 0.00 -5.45 8.55
C GLN A 163 0.71 -4.63 9.65
N PRO A 164 0.13 -4.40 10.86
CA PRO A 164 0.84 -3.69 11.92
C PRO A 164 2.12 -4.39 12.38
N PHE A 165 2.13 -5.73 12.34
CA PHE A 165 3.30 -6.52 12.68
C PHE A 165 4.39 -6.43 11.61
N PHE A 166 4.00 -6.44 10.33
CA PHE A 166 4.92 -6.34 9.19
C PHE A 166 5.70 -5.02 9.16
N GLY A 167 5.09 -3.91 9.58
CA GLY A 167 5.80 -2.64 9.75
C GLY A 167 6.95 -2.73 10.75
N SER A 168 6.67 -3.24 11.97
CA SER A 168 7.70 -3.43 13.00
C SER A 168 8.80 -4.42 12.59
N LEU A 169 8.46 -5.40 11.75
CA LEU A 169 9.41 -6.37 11.22
C LEU A 169 10.38 -5.68 10.25
N SER A 170 9.85 -4.79 9.39
CA SER A 170 10.62 -3.95 8.46
C SER A 170 11.66 -3.09 9.17
N ASP A 171 11.25 -2.46 10.26
CA ASP A 171 12.11 -1.58 11.04
C ASP A 171 13.27 -2.36 11.67
N ARG A 172 13.05 -3.61 12.10
CA ARG A 172 14.05 -4.42 12.80
C ARG A 172 15.06 -5.10 11.89
N PHE A 173 14.62 -5.67 10.77
CA PHE A 173 15.49 -6.44 9.86
C PHE A 173 16.03 -5.61 8.68
N GLY A 174 15.53 -4.39 8.51
CA GLY A 174 15.88 -3.50 7.41
C GLY A 174 15.11 -3.82 6.13
N THR A 175 14.87 -2.78 5.33
CA THR A 175 14.04 -2.91 4.13
C THR A 175 14.64 -3.91 3.13
N ARG A 176 15.96 -3.86 2.88
CA ARG A 176 16.64 -4.74 1.92
C ARG A 176 16.34 -6.23 2.14
N VAL A 177 16.47 -6.70 3.38
CA VAL A 177 16.32 -8.13 3.69
C VAL A 177 14.88 -8.55 3.51
N ILE A 178 13.95 -7.69 3.93
CA ILE A 178 12.52 -8.00 3.91
C ILE A 178 11.93 -7.98 2.51
N THR A 179 12.25 -6.97 1.69
CA THR A 179 11.75 -6.92 0.31
C THR A 179 12.39 -8.03 -0.54
N PHE A 180 13.68 -8.31 -0.35
CA PHE A 180 14.33 -9.45 -1.00
C PHE A 180 13.67 -10.77 -0.62
N ALA A 181 13.49 -11.04 0.68
CA ALA A 181 12.86 -12.27 1.16
C ALA A 181 11.42 -12.40 0.65
N SER A 182 10.67 -11.31 0.65
CA SER A 182 9.28 -11.28 0.18
C SER A 182 9.19 -11.69 -1.29
N PHE A 183 9.95 -11.07 -2.19
CA PHE A 183 9.94 -11.44 -3.62
C PHE A 183 10.59 -12.80 -3.89
N ALA A 184 11.62 -13.18 -3.12
CA ALA A 184 12.28 -14.48 -3.24
C ALA A 184 11.40 -15.65 -2.81
N ILE A 185 10.49 -15.45 -1.84
CA ILE A 185 9.49 -16.45 -1.41
C ILE A 185 8.24 -16.38 -2.32
N LEU A 186 7.86 -15.19 -2.77
CA LEU A 186 6.74 -14.99 -3.70
C LEU A 186 6.95 -15.78 -4.99
N ALA A 187 8.15 -15.74 -5.58
CA ALA A 187 8.46 -16.43 -6.82
C ALA A 187 8.17 -17.95 -6.80
N PRO A 188 8.73 -18.76 -5.90
CA PRO A 188 8.41 -20.18 -5.82
C PRO A 188 6.96 -20.42 -5.39
N SER A 189 6.36 -19.55 -4.57
CA SER A 189 4.94 -19.66 -4.19
C SER A 189 4.02 -19.57 -5.41
N LEU A 190 4.29 -18.61 -6.31
CA LEU A 190 3.58 -18.47 -7.58
C LEU A 190 3.78 -19.70 -8.47
N VAL A 191 5.01 -20.21 -8.60
CA VAL A 191 5.28 -21.40 -9.40
C VAL A 191 4.59 -22.65 -8.83
N CYS A 192 4.48 -22.76 -7.50
CA CYS A 192 3.82 -23.88 -6.83
C CYS A 192 2.31 -23.96 -7.13
N LEU A 193 1.65 -22.86 -7.50
CA LEU A 193 0.25 -22.89 -7.94
C LEU A 193 0.02 -23.78 -9.17
N ARG A 194 1.08 -24.09 -9.92
CA ARG A 194 1.03 -25.04 -11.04
C ARG A 194 0.62 -26.45 -10.61
N PHE A 195 0.89 -26.85 -9.36
CA PHE A 195 0.59 -28.19 -8.85
C PHE A 195 -0.91 -28.39 -8.54
N VAL A 196 -1.71 -27.33 -8.60
CA VAL A 196 -3.16 -27.38 -8.39
C VAL A 196 -3.84 -27.94 -9.65
N GLU A 197 -3.78 -29.27 -9.81
CA GLU A 197 -4.24 -29.96 -11.05
C GLU A 197 -5.55 -30.73 -10.94
N GLU A 198 -5.98 -31.17 -9.75
CA GLU A 198 -7.14 -32.05 -9.59
C GLU A 198 -8.24 -31.38 -8.77
N ASN A 199 -9.51 -31.68 -9.08
CA ASN A 199 -10.64 -31.31 -8.25
C ASN A 199 -10.70 -32.23 -7.02
N SER A 200 -9.83 -31.94 -6.05
CA SER A 200 -9.68 -32.69 -4.80
C SER A 200 -9.62 -31.73 -3.61
N PRO A 201 -10.18 -32.09 -2.44
CA PRO A 201 -10.07 -31.27 -1.23
C PRO A 201 -8.63 -30.93 -0.83
N SER A 202 -7.67 -31.80 -1.13
CA SER A 202 -6.24 -31.55 -0.86
C SER A 202 -5.68 -30.42 -1.72
N HIS A 203 -6.10 -30.34 -2.99
CA HIS A 203 -5.66 -29.30 -3.93
C HIS A 203 -6.31 -27.95 -3.61
N ILE A 204 -7.56 -27.97 -3.13
CA ILE A 204 -8.24 -26.77 -2.60
C ILE A 204 -7.49 -26.23 -1.39
N GLY A 205 -7.15 -27.10 -0.43
CA GLY A 205 -6.37 -26.71 0.75
C GLY A 205 -4.99 -26.15 0.37
N LEU A 206 -4.30 -26.80 -0.58
CA LEU A 206 -3.03 -26.33 -1.11
C LEU A 206 -3.14 -24.94 -1.75
N LEU A 207 -4.17 -24.72 -2.57
CA LEU A 207 -4.45 -23.42 -3.19
C LEU A 207 -4.63 -22.33 -2.13
N CYS A 208 -5.44 -22.56 -1.10
CA CYS A 208 -5.65 -21.60 -0.01
C CYS A 208 -4.36 -21.29 0.76
N VAL A 209 -3.54 -22.29 1.07
CA VAL A 209 -2.26 -22.10 1.77
C VAL A 209 -1.29 -21.28 0.93
N ILE A 210 -1.17 -21.59 -0.37
CA ILE A 210 -0.30 -20.84 -1.28
C ILE A 210 -0.79 -19.41 -1.46
N LEU A 211 -2.11 -19.18 -1.60
CA LEU A 211 -2.70 -17.85 -1.68
C LEU A 211 -2.42 -17.02 -0.42
N GLY A 212 -2.55 -17.63 0.77
CA GLY A 212 -2.19 -16.96 2.02
C GLY A 212 -0.70 -16.59 2.07
N LEU A 213 0.18 -17.48 1.62
CA LEU A 213 1.62 -17.20 1.54
C LEU A 213 1.93 -16.06 0.55
N ILE A 214 1.26 -16.03 -0.61
CA ILE A 214 1.36 -14.94 -1.58
C ILE A 214 0.92 -13.62 -0.95
N GLY A 215 -0.24 -13.60 -0.28
CA GLY A 215 -0.75 -12.43 0.44
C GLY A 215 0.24 -11.91 1.48
N ILE A 216 0.81 -12.79 2.30
CA ILE A 216 1.83 -12.43 3.30
C ILE A 216 3.05 -11.79 2.63
N CYS A 217 3.54 -12.35 1.52
CA CYS A 217 4.72 -11.79 0.85
C CYS A 217 4.45 -10.38 0.28
N ILE A 218 3.26 -10.16 -0.28
CA ILE A 218 2.88 -8.87 -0.86
C ILE A 218 2.70 -7.84 0.26
N ASP A 219 1.88 -8.17 1.28
CA ASP A 219 1.59 -7.28 2.41
C ASP A 219 2.82 -6.96 3.27
N LEU A 220 3.81 -7.85 3.30
CA LEU A 220 5.09 -7.59 3.97
C LEU A 220 5.99 -6.65 3.17
N SER A 221 5.93 -6.70 1.84
CA SER A 221 6.80 -5.89 0.97
C SER A 221 6.41 -4.41 0.92
N GLU A 222 5.11 -4.11 0.99
CA GLU A 222 4.57 -2.76 0.83
C GLU A 222 5.04 -1.76 1.91
N PRO A 223 4.88 -2.02 3.22
CA PRO A 223 5.38 -1.10 4.25
C PRO A 223 6.90 -0.94 4.18
N ALA A 224 7.62 -1.99 3.78
CA ALA A 224 9.07 -1.91 3.67
C ALA A 224 9.50 -0.96 2.55
N LEU A 225 8.82 -0.99 1.40
CA LEU A 225 9.07 -0.11 0.25
C LEU A 225 8.75 1.36 0.56
N ILE A 226 7.69 1.61 1.33
CA ILE A 226 7.35 2.94 1.85
C ILE A 226 8.50 3.48 2.71
N VAL A 227 8.98 2.68 3.67
CA VAL A 227 10.08 3.07 4.56
C VAL A 227 11.36 3.34 3.77
N GLU A 228 11.66 2.53 2.76
CA GLU A 228 12.80 2.79 1.86
C GLU A 228 12.65 4.12 1.13
N MET A 229 11.45 4.43 0.63
CA MET A 229 11.23 5.68 -0.07
C MET A 229 11.47 6.89 0.82
N GLN A 230 11.04 6.84 2.09
CA GLN A 230 11.34 7.88 3.09
C GLN A 230 12.84 7.99 3.35
N ARG A 231 13.53 6.87 3.60
CA ARG A 231 14.99 6.87 3.81
C ARG A 231 15.75 7.48 2.64
N VAL A 232 15.31 7.21 1.42
CA VAL A 232 15.95 7.79 0.23
C VAL A 232 15.72 9.30 0.15
N LEU A 233 14.57 9.81 0.58
CA LEU A 233 14.34 11.25 0.69
C LEU A 233 15.25 11.87 1.75
N ASP A 234 15.36 11.25 2.92
CA ASP A 234 16.23 11.70 4.02
C ASP A 234 17.70 11.71 3.60
N ASP A 235 18.18 10.64 2.94
CA ASP A 235 19.54 10.53 2.39
C ASP A 235 19.83 11.67 1.38
N MET A 236 18.85 12.00 0.53
CA MET A 236 18.98 13.08 -0.46
C MET A 236 19.04 14.46 0.20
N GLU A 237 18.26 14.69 1.25
CA GLU A 237 18.25 15.95 2.00
C GLU A 237 19.48 16.12 2.90
N ALA A 238 20.00 15.03 3.46
CA ALA A 238 21.26 15.04 4.22
C ALA A 238 22.47 15.34 3.32
N GLY A 239 22.47 14.85 2.08
CA GLY A 239 23.55 15.09 1.12
C GLY A 239 23.53 16.49 0.50
N ASP A 240 22.34 17.07 0.28
CA ASP A 240 22.15 18.41 -0.27
C ASP A 240 20.99 19.11 0.49
N PRO A 241 21.28 19.80 1.61
CA PRO A 241 20.27 20.46 2.42
C PRO A 241 19.43 21.44 1.60
N GLY A 242 18.12 21.20 1.53
CA GLY A 242 17.20 22.00 0.73
C GLY A 242 17.08 21.58 -0.75
N VAL A 243 17.58 20.40 -1.14
CA VAL A 243 17.48 19.84 -2.51
C VAL A 243 16.05 19.84 -3.07
N PHE A 244 15.05 19.75 -2.19
CA PHE A 244 13.61 19.75 -2.49
C PHE A 244 12.90 21.07 -2.19
N GLY A 245 13.61 22.06 -1.65
CA GLY A 245 13.06 23.36 -1.23
C GLY A 245 12.17 23.28 0.01
N SER A 246 11.52 24.41 0.34
CA SER A 246 10.77 24.59 1.61
C SER A 246 9.54 23.69 1.79
N LYS A 247 9.09 23.00 0.73
CA LYS A 247 7.90 22.14 0.75
C LYS A 247 8.25 20.64 0.81
N GLY A 248 9.54 20.28 0.75
CA GLY A 248 10.01 18.88 0.69
C GLY A 248 9.53 18.14 -0.58
N ALA A 249 9.87 16.84 -0.68
CA ALA A 249 9.46 15.98 -1.80
C ALA A 249 8.62 14.76 -1.38
N VAL A 250 8.23 14.66 -0.10
CA VAL A 250 7.44 13.56 0.45
C VAL A 250 6.13 13.34 -0.33
N ALA A 251 5.37 14.41 -0.57
CA ALA A 251 4.11 14.31 -1.31
C ALA A 251 4.30 13.83 -2.76
N GLN A 252 5.41 14.20 -3.40
CA GLN A 252 5.72 13.78 -4.77
C GLN A 252 6.14 12.31 -4.82
N ALA A 253 6.96 11.89 -3.87
CA ALA A 253 7.36 10.49 -3.73
C ALA A 253 6.13 9.60 -3.52
N PHE A 254 5.25 9.96 -2.58
CA PHE A 254 4.00 9.24 -2.32
C PHE A 254 3.08 9.21 -3.55
N SER A 255 3.00 10.31 -4.29
CA SER A 255 2.25 10.34 -5.55
C SER A 255 2.84 9.37 -6.58
N LEU A 256 4.16 9.30 -6.67
CA LEU A 256 4.88 8.42 -7.60
C LEU A 256 4.70 6.93 -7.26
N GLU A 257 4.71 6.61 -5.97
CA GLU A 257 4.36 5.29 -5.47
C GLU A 257 2.93 4.89 -5.80
N ASN A 258 1.96 5.77 -5.55
CA ASN A 258 0.56 5.50 -5.92
C ASN A 258 0.40 5.33 -7.43
N MET A 259 1.06 6.17 -8.25
CA MET A 259 1.04 5.99 -9.71
C MET A 259 1.63 4.64 -10.13
N ALA A 260 2.72 4.19 -9.50
CA ALA A 260 3.30 2.87 -9.74
C ALA A 260 2.33 1.76 -9.34
N HIS A 261 1.68 1.87 -8.19
CA HIS A 261 0.69 0.90 -7.71
C HIS A 261 -0.49 0.78 -8.69
N PHE A 262 -1.11 1.90 -9.10
CA PHE A 262 -2.17 1.89 -10.12
C PHE A 262 -1.69 1.41 -11.48
N GLY A 263 -0.46 1.72 -11.85
CA GLY A 263 0.17 1.19 -13.05
C GLY A 263 0.21 -0.34 -13.02
N GLY A 264 0.61 -0.93 -11.89
CA GLY A 264 0.58 -2.37 -11.67
C GLY A 264 -0.84 -2.94 -11.75
N LEU A 265 -1.80 -2.36 -11.03
CA LEU A 265 -3.20 -2.80 -11.06
C LEU A 265 -3.80 -2.75 -12.47
N ALA A 266 -3.48 -1.72 -13.25
CA ALA A 266 -3.96 -1.61 -14.64
C ALA A 266 -3.34 -2.68 -15.55
N LEU A 267 -2.06 -3.01 -15.35
CA LEU A 267 -1.33 -4.00 -16.15
C LEU A 267 -1.64 -5.45 -15.74
N GLY A 268 -2.05 -5.68 -14.50
CA GLY A 268 -2.35 -7.01 -13.93
C GLY A 268 -3.29 -7.85 -14.78
N PRO A 269 -4.53 -7.39 -15.08
CA PRO A 269 -5.47 -8.15 -15.88
C PRO A 269 -5.00 -8.33 -17.33
N MET A 270 -4.23 -7.37 -17.86
CA MET A 270 -3.69 -7.46 -19.21
C MET A 270 -2.61 -8.54 -19.32
N VAL A 271 -1.76 -8.70 -18.30
CA VAL A 271 -0.71 -9.72 -18.29
C VAL A 271 -1.27 -11.05 -17.81
N GLY A 272 -1.94 -11.07 -16.66
CA GLY A 272 -2.52 -12.27 -16.05
C GLY A 272 -3.67 -12.84 -16.87
N GLY A 273 -4.72 -12.05 -17.07
CA GLY A 273 -5.94 -12.49 -17.75
C GLY A 273 -5.71 -12.91 -19.20
N PHE A 274 -4.92 -12.14 -19.97
CA PHE A 274 -4.63 -12.49 -21.36
C PHE A 274 -3.77 -13.76 -21.47
N VAL A 275 -2.75 -13.91 -20.61
CA VAL A 275 -1.87 -15.08 -20.64
C VAL A 275 -2.62 -16.32 -20.17
N GLU A 276 -3.44 -16.23 -19.13
CA GLU A 276 -4.29 -17.33 -18.66
C GLU A 276 -5.25 -17.78 -19.78
N PHE A 277 -5.96 -16.84 -20.40
CA PHE A 277 -6.90 -17.15 -21.48
C PHE A 277 -6.24 -17.85 -22.68
N ARG A 278 -4.98 -17.51 -22.98
CA ARG A 278 -4.28 -18.01 -24.19
C ARG A 278 -3.40 -19.24 -23.95
N TYR A 279 -2.80 -19.34 -22.77
CA TYR A 279 -1.70 -20.26 -22.44
C TYR A 279 -1.94 -21.04 -21.13
N ASP A 280 -3.14 -20.96 -20.56
CA ASP A 280 -3.56 -21.59 -19.30
C ASP A 280 -2.90 -21.02 -18.02
N TRP A 281 -3.55 -21.32 -16.90
CA TRP A 281 -3.13 -21.00 -15.53
C TRP A 281 -1.66 -21.32 -15.22
N LYS A 282 -1.15 -22.46 -15.72
CA LYS A 282 0.22 -22.93 -15.43
C LYS A 282 1.28 -22.00 -16.02
N ILE A 283 1.04 -21.45 -17.21
CA ILE A 283 1.99 -20.56 -17.88
C ILE A 283 1.90 -19.15 -17.27
N MET A 284 0.70 -18.69 -16.93
CA MET A 284 0.50 -17.43 -16.23
C MET A 284 1.26 -17.41 -14.90
N THR A 285 1.03 -18.40 -14.03
CA THR A 285 1.66 -18.47 -12.70
C THR A 285 3.17 -18.64 -12.77
N LEU A 286 3.68 -19.37 -13.77
CA LEU A 286 5.11 -19.43 -14.07
C LEU A 286 5.67 -18.06 -14.48
N GLY A 287 4.99 -17.35 -15.38
CA GLY A 287 5.40 -16.02 -15.84
C GLY A 287 5.48 -15.01 -14.70
N LEU A 288 4.46 -14.97 -13.84
CA LEU A 288 4.43 -14.12 -12.64
C LEU A 288 5.51 -14.53 -11.64
N GLY A 289 5.78 -15.83 -11.48
CA GLY A 289 6.85 -16.35 -10.64
C GLY A 289 8.23 -15.92 -11.12
N VAL A 290 8.50 -16.02 -12.43
CA VAL A 290 9.75 -15.54 -13.04
C VAL A 290 9.88 -14.03 -12.90
N LEU A 291 8.81 -13.26 -13.15
CA LEU A 291 8.81 -11.82 -12.97
C LEU A 291 9.14 -11.42 -11.52
N SER A 292 8.57 -12.13 -10.55
CA SER A 292 8.86 -11.93 -9.12
C SER A 292 10.30 -12.30 -8.76
N ALA A 293 10.84 -13.38 -9.33
CA ALA A 293 12.23 -13.78 -9.12
C ALA A 293 13.23 -12.75 -9.67
N VAL A 294 12.94 -12.20 -10.87
CA VAL A 294 13.74 -11.13 -11.47
C VAL A 294 13.68 -9.86 -10.60
N THR A 295 12.51 -9.57 -10.02
CA THR A 295 12.29 -8.40 -9.15
C THR A 295 13.00 -8.54 -7.80
N ALA A 296 13.22 -9.75 -7.30
CA ALA A 296 13.98 -9.97 -6.08
C ALA A 296 15.44 -9.47 -6.18
N MET A 297 16.09 -9.63 -7.33
CA MET A 297 17.53 -9.30 -7.48
C MET A 297 17.85 -7.82 -7.24
N PRO A 298 17.13 -6.84 -7.83
CA PRO A 298 17.33 -5.42 -7.54
C PRO A 298 17.13 -5.04 -6.06
N MET A 299 16.34 -5.78 -5.27
CA MET A 299 16.08 -5.44 -3.87
C MET A 299 17.36 -5.45 -3.01
N LEU A 300 18.40 -6.18 -3.43
CA LEU A 300 19.70 -6.23 -2.74
C LEU A 300 20.42 -4.87 -2.73
N TRP A 301 20.04 -3.93 -3.61
CA TRP A 301 20.59 -2.58 -3.67
C TRP A 301 19.85 -1.54 -2.80
N LEU A 302 18.77 -1.93 -2.13
CA LEU A 302 18.02 -1.06 -1.21
C LEU A 302 18.76 -0.85 0.12
N SER A 303 18.26 0.01 0.99
CA SER A 303 18.92 0.36 2.25
C SER A 303 18.92 -0.81 3.25
N GLY A 304 20.04 -0.96 3.96
CA GLY A 304 20.25 -2.01 4.96
C GLY A 304 19.50 -1.76 6.28
N PRO A 305 19.72 -2.61 7.31
CA PRO A 305 19.16 -2.38 8.65
C PRO A 305 19.60 -1.04 9.22
N MET A 306 18.72 -0.40 9.98
CA MET A 306 19.05 0.80 10.74
C MET A 306 20.15 0.43 11.75
N ALA A 307 21.30 1.08 11.67
CA ALA A 307 22.18 1.13 12.83
C ALA A 307 21.44 1.97 13.87
N GLU A 308 21.09 1.39 15.01
CA GLU A 308 20.69 2.19 16.17
C GLU A 308 21.82 3.18 16.42
N VAL A 309 21.60 4.44 16.07
CA VAL A 309 22.41 5.52 16.62
C VAL A 309 22.08 5.49 18.09
N SER A 310 22.92 4.85 18.89
CA SER A 310 22.93 5.09 20.32
C SER A 310 23.11 6.59 20.44
N TRP A 311 22.09 7.28 20.93
CA TRP A 311 22.27 8.60 21.48
C TRP A 311 23.31 8.45 22.59
N SER A 312 24.58 8.65 22.27
CA SER A 312 25.60 8.81 23.29
C SER A 312 25.14 9.99 24.12
N GLU A 313 25.13 9.78 25.44
CA GLU A 313 25.10 10.78 26.52
C GLU A 313 26.25 11.79 26.34
N SER A 314 26.28 12.52 25.23
CA SER A 314 27.31 13.50 24.89
C SER A 314 26.73 14.89 24.63
N ALA A 315 25.40 15.03 24.59
CA ALA A 315 24.75 16.34 24.59
C ALA A 315 24.53 16.90 26.02
N ASP A 316 24.53 16.03 27.04
CA ASP A 316 24.36 16.46 28.43
C ASP A 316 25.71 16.85 29.10
N GLU A 317 26.85 16.29 28.67
CA GLU A 317 28.16 16.67 29.22
C GLU A 317 28.71 18.02 28.71
N GLU A 318 28.26 18.49 27.54
CA GLU A 318 28.67 19.82 27.02
C GLU A 318 27.82 20.97 27.60
N MET A 319 26.65 20.69 28.17
CA MET A 319 25.80 21.69 28.82
C MET A 319 26.14 21.92 30.30
N GLU A 320 26.91 21.02 30.95
CA GLU A 320 27.38 21.19 32.33
C GLU A 320 28.68 22.02 32.47
N ARG A 321 29.24 22.55 31.37
CA ARG A 321 30.47 23.37 31.38
C ARG A 321 30.29 24.87 31.16
N GLU A 322 29.12 25.43 31.46
CA GLU A 322 29.03 26.87 31.76
C GLU A 322 28.89 27.10 33.27
N PRO A 323 30.00 27.33 34.01
CA PRO A 323 29.88 27.89 35.34
C PRO A 323 29.37 29.33 35.22
N LEU A 324 28.15 29.50 35.72
CA LEU A 324 27.54 30.73 36.18
C LEU A 324 28.57 31.82 36.49
N LEU A 325 28.50 32.91 35.72
CA LEU A 325 29.09 34.19 36.07
C LEU A 325 28.67 34.57 37.49
N THR A 326 29.61 34.53 38.41
CA THR A 326 29.52 35.23 39.69
C THR A 326 30.60 36.30 39.76
N GLU A 327 30.09 37.51 40.01
CA GLU A 327 30.74 38.79 40.38
C GLU A 327 31.13 39.76 39.25
#